data_AF-A0A5D2JI32-F1
#
_entry.id   AF-A0A5D2JI32-F1
#
_cell.length_a   1.000
_cell.length_b   1.000
_cell.length_c   1.000
_cell.angle_alpha   90.00
_cell.angle_beta   90.00
_cell.angle_gamma   90.00
#
_symmetry.space_group_name_H-M   'P 1'
#
loop_
_entity.id
_entity.type
_entity.pdbx_description
1 polymer ?
#
loop_
_entity_poly.entity_id
_entity_poly.type
_entity_poly.pdbx_seq_one_letter_code
_entity_poly.pdbx_strand_id
1 'polypeptide(L)'
;MGSAFCEDCLYHPHKHVGHQSLRAYKSSSRVGLRVKSIRKLMDVSDIQPYTCNSSKLVYINRKGRNDHVNRMNGRKVDKCEVCGHELQCYSSKFCSIECKVQSEIEVEETEKEEVGISISTTRLLRVDTNSFRKRMRKGTPLRSPFF
;
A
#
# COMPACT_ATOMS: atom_id res chain seq x y z
N MET A 1 16.81 -10.39 17.41
CA MET A 1 16.65 -9.30 16.42
C MET A 1 17.08 -9.89 15.08
N GLY A 2 16.19 -9.97 14.08
CA GLY A 2 16.48 -10.66 12.82
C GLY A 2 17.58 -9.97 12.01
N SER A 3 18.44 -10.77 11.39
CA SER A 3 19.48 -10.33 10.45
C SER A 3 18.88 -9.60 9.24
N ALA A 4 19.70 -8.79 8.56
CA ALA A 4 19.29 -8.01 7.40
C ALA A 4 18.70 -8.91 6.29
N PHE A 5 17.54 -8.51 5.74
CA PHE A 5 16.84 -9.21 4.66
C PHE A 5 17.36 -8.86 3.25
N CYS A 6 18.37 -8.00 3.14
CA CYS A 6 18.95 -7.64 1.86
C CYS A 6 19.90 -8.75 1.40
N GLU A 7 19.67 -9.29 0.19
CA GLU A 7 20.51 -10.32 -0.41
C GLU A 7 21.97 -9.86 -0.51
N ASP A 8 22.22 -8.61 -0.90
CA ASP A 8 23.58 -8.06 -0.96
C ASP A 8 24.23 -7.91 0.42
N CYS A 9 23.47 -7.63 1.47
CA CYS A 9 23.99 -7.64 2.84
C CYS A 9 24.32 -9.07 3.31
N LEU A 10 23.62 -10.08 2.79
CA LEU A 10 23.86 -11.49 3.06
C LEU A 10 25.11 -12.00 2.32
N TYR A 11 25.26 -11.67 1.03
CA TYR A 11 26.35 -12.19 0.19
C TYR A 11 27.61 -11.30 0.17
N HIS A 12 27.46 -9.99 0.36
CA HIS A 12 28.54 -9.00 0.20
C HIS A 12 28.53 -7.92 1.31
N PRO A 13 28.73 -8.30 2.59
CA PRO A 13 28.63 -7.39 3.74
C PRO A 13 29.62 -6.21 3.68
N HIS A 14 30.79 -6.37 3.05
CA HIS A 14 31.79 -5.32 2.92
C HIS A 14 31.54 -4.34 1.76
N LYS A 15 30.71 -4.71 0.78
CA LYS A 15 30.36 -3.83 -0.35
C LYS A 15 29.10 -3.02 -0.08
N HIS A 16 28.25 -3.48 0.84
CA HIS A 16 26.97 -2.86 1.14
C HIS A 16 26.94 -2.23 2.55
N VAL A 17 27.84 -1.28 2.78
CA VAL A 17 27.95 -0.55 4.04
C VAL A 17 26.91 0.58 4.08
N GLY A 18 26.22 0.73 5.22
CA GLY A 18 25.22 1.80 5.41
C GLY A 18 23.80 1.44 4.96
N HIS A 19 23.49 0.16 4.73
CA HIS A 19 22.15 -0.27 4.35
C HIS A 19 21.11 0.10 5.41
N GLN A 20 20.20 1.00 5.05
CA GLN A 20 19.11 1.42 5.94
C GLN A 20 17.95 0.43 5.85
N SER A 21 17.73 -0.33 6.92
CA SER A 21 16.58 -1.23 7.01
C SER A 21 15.33 -0.51 7.52
N LEU A 22 14.20 -0.76 6.87
CA LEU A 22 12.89 -0.31 7.31
C LEU A 22 12.11 -1.48 7.91
N ARG A 23 11.42 -1.22 9.02
CA ARG A 23 10.53 -2.22 9.62
C ARG A 23 9.13 -2.08 9.06
N ALA A 24 8.63 -3.16 8.46
CA ALA A 24 7.24 -3.29 8.05
C ALA A 24 6.35 -3.75 9.22
N TYR A 25 5.16 -3.18 9.29
CA TYR A 25 4.12 -3.49 10.28
C TYR A 25 2.91 -4.05 9.55
N LYS A 26 2.31 -5.11 10.08
CA LYS A 26 1.06 -5.67 9.56
C LYS A 26 -0.09 -5.22 10.45
N SER A 27 -1.03 -4.46 9.91
CA SER A 27 -2.26 -4.04 10.59
C SER A 27 -3.45 -4.30 9.68
N SER A 28 -4.48 -4.98 10.19
CA SER A 28 -5.68 -5.34 9.44
C SER A 28 -5.39 -5.91 8.04
N SER A 29 -4.44 -6.86 7.97
CA SER A 29 -3.97 -7.51 6.74
C SER A 29 -3.25 -6.60 5.72
N ARG A 30 -3.05 -5.32 6.03
CA ARG A 30 -2.28 -4.39 5.20
C ARG A 30 -0.90 -4.16 5.80
N VAL A 31 0.08 -4.03 4.91
CA VAL A 31 1.47 -3.72 5.29
C VAL A 31 1.66 -2.21 5.30
N GLY A 32 2.24 -1.70 6.38
CA GLY A 32 2.53 -0.28 6.55
C GLY A 32 3.86 -0.02 7.22
N LEU A 33 4.32 1.22 7.12
CA LEU A 33 5.58 1.72 7.67
C LEU A 33 5.30 2.82 8.67
N ARG A 34 6.14 2.94 9.71
CA ARG A 34 6.05 4.06 10.65
C ARG A 34 6.38 5.36 9.95
N VAL A 35 5.53 6.38 10.15
CA VAL A 35 5.71 7.73 9.60
C VAL A 35 7.11 8.26 9.93
N LYS A 36 7.57 8.07 11.17
CA LYS A 36 8.91 8.52 11.62
C LYS A 36 10.07 7.90 10.82
N SER A 37 9.91 6.67 10.34
CA SER A 37 10.95 5.96 9.60
C SER A 37 10.98 6.38 8.12
N ILE A 38 9.80 6.41 7.49
CA ILE A 38 9.67 6.70 6.06
C ILE A 38 9.85 8.19 5.73
N ARG A 39 9.52 9.10 6.65
CA ARG A 39 9.69 10.56 6.45
C ARG A 39 11.13 10.96 6.17
N LYS A 40 12.12 10.14 6.55
CA LYS A 40 13.54 10.39 6.27
C LYS A 40 13.93 10.09 4.81
N LEU A 41 13.09 9.34 4.10
CA LEU A 41 13.37 8.82 2.75
C LEU A 41 12.46 9.44 1.68
N MET A 42 11.25 9.85 2.07
CA MET A 42 10.23 10.38 1.17
C MET A 42 9.31 11.33 1.94
N ASP A 43 8.76 12.33 1.26
CA ASP A 43 7.68 13.14 1.81
C ASP A 43 6.37 12.35 1.88
N VAL A 44 5.81 12.27 3.09
CA VAL A 44 4.58 11.54 3.41
C VAL A 44 3.47 12.45 3.92
N SER A 45 3.58 13.77 3.73
CA SER A 45 2.63 14.75 4.25
C SER A 45 1.24 14.61 3.61
N ASP A 46 1.20 14.32 2.31
CA ASP A 46 -0.05 14.13 1.56
C ASP A 46 -0.67 12.72 1.71
N ILE A 47 0.00 11.81 2.42
CA ILE A 47 -0.48 10.43 2.62
C ILE A 47 -1.20 10.33 3.97
N GLN A 48 -2.41 9.78 3.96
CA GLN A 48 -3.20 9.57 5.16
C GLN A 48 -2.45 8.71 6.21
N PRO A 49 -2.21 9.26 7.42
CA PRO A 49 -1.61 8.50 8.50
C PRO A 49 -2.68 7.74 9.29
N TYR A 50 -2.44 6.45 9.52
CA TYR A 50 -3.28 5.59 10.34
C TYR A 50 -2.68 5.41 11.73
N THR A 51 -3.52 5.44 12.77
CA THR A 51 -3.08 5.15 14.14
C THR A 51 -3.28 3.66 14.42
N CYS A 52 -2.21 2.94 14.76
CA CYS A 52 -2.28 1.55 15.24
C CYS A 52 -1.39 1.41 16.47
N ASN A 53 -1.95 0.92 17.59
CA ASN A 53 -1.24 0.75 18.86
C ASN A 53 -0.45 2.02 19.25
N SER A 54 -1.13 3.17 19.24
CA SER A 54 -0.57 4.50 19.54
C SER A 54 0.56 4.97 18.62
N SER A 55 0.88 4.24 17.54
CA SER A 55 1.88 4.60 16.53
C SER A 55 1.21 5.07 15.24
N LYS A 56 1.78 6.07 14.58
CA LYS A 56 1.35 6.51 13.24
C LYS A 56 2.05 5.70 12.15
N LEU A 57 1.25 5.12 11.26
CA LEU A 57 1.67 4.29 10.13
C LEU A 57 1.10 4.85 8.82
N VAL A 58 1.79 4.61 7.72
CA VAL A 58 1.26 4.78 6.35
C VAL A 58 1.26 3.42 5.66
N TYR A 59 0.21 3.11 4.91
CA TYR A 59 0.14 1.86 4.16
C TYR A 59 0.95 1.94 2.87
N ILE A 60 1.60 0.83 2.51
CA ILE A 60 2.38 0.74 1.27
C ILE A 60 1.41 0.61 0.09
N ASN A 61 0.57 -0.41 0.12
CA ASN A 61 -0.30 -0.75 -1.01
C ASN A 61 -1.65 -0.04 -0.92
N ARG A 62 -2.24 0.23 -2.09
CA ARG A 62 -3.62 0.73 -2.21
C ARG A 62 -4.62 -0.23 -1.59
N LYS A 63 -5.81 0.29 -1.26
CA LYS A 63 -6.88 -0.54 -0.74
C LYS A 63 -7.46 -1.41 -1.86
N GLY A 64 -7.86 -2.63 -1.54
CA GLY A 64 -8.42 -3.56 -2.53
C GLY A 64 -9.78 -3.11 -3.04
N ARG A 65 -10.13 -3.52 -4.27
CA ARG A 65 -11.32 -3.00 -4.98
C ARG A 65 -12.66 -3.25 -4.25
N ASN A 66 -12.71 -4.27 -3.39
CA ASN A 66 -13.90 -4.63 -2.63
C ASN A 66 -14.11 -3.77 -1.37
N ASP A 67 -13.11 -2.98 -0.98
CA ASP A 67 -13.18 -2.11 0.19
C ASP A 67 -13.63 -0.68 -0.13
N HIS A 68 -13.90 -0.38 -1.42
CA HIS A 68 -14.43 0.92 -1.87
C HIS A 68 -15.95 1.05 -1.66
N VAL A 69 -16.62 0.04 -1.11
CA VAL A 69 -18.04 0.10 -0.77
C VAL A 69 -18.21 0.47 0.70
N ASN A 70 -17.68 1.63 1.11
CA ASN A 70 -18.20 2.31 2.28
C ASN A 70 -19.17 3.37 1.77
N ARG A 71 -20.46 3.02 1.74
CA ARG A 71 -21.53 4.00 1.60
C ARG A 71 -21.68 4.69 2.95
N MET A 72 -20.86 5.70 3.23
CA MET A 72 -21.08 6.55 4.41
C MET A 72 -22.00 7.71 4.00
N ASN A 73 -23.19 7.72 4.59
CA ASN A 73 -24.25 8.69 4.34
C ASN A 73 -23.76 10.14 4.61
N GLY A 74 -23.71 10.96 3.56
CA GLY A 74 -23.94 12.41 3.65
C GLY A 74 -22.83 13.31 4.24
N ARG A 75 -21.62 12.82 4.54
CA ARG A 75 -20.47 13.72 4.84
C ARG A 75 -19.64 13.95 3.58
N LYS A 76 -19.23 15.21 3.34
CA LYS A 76 -18.12 15.52 2.43
C LYS A 76 -16.87 14.88 3.02
N VAL A 77 -16.48 13.73 2.50
CA VAL A 77 -15.22 13.07 2.82
C VAL A 77 -14.31 13.26 1.61
N ASP A 78 -13.12 13.81 1.83
CA ASP A 78 -12.13 13.94 0.76
C ASP A 78 -11.76 12.53 0.28
N LYS A 79 -11.62 12.38 -1.04
CA LYS A 79 -11.35 11.10 -1.67
C LYS A 79 -9.91 11.07 -2.15
N CYS A 80 -9.31 9.90 -2.07
CA CYS A 80 -8.00 9.65 -2.65
C CYS A 80 -8.03 9.95 -4.14
N GLU A 81 -7.11 10.78 -4.62
CA GLU A 81 -7.07 11.25 -6.01
C GLU A 81 -6.91 10.09 -7.01
N VAL A 82 -6.23 9.00 -6.62
CA VAL A 82 -5.95 7.86 -7.50
C VAL A 82 -7.00 6.75 -7.43
N CYS A 83 -7.43 6.36 -6.23
CA CYS A 83 -8.33 5.20 -6.07
C CYS A 83 -9.75 5.55 -5.62
N GLY A 84 -10.05 6.83 -5.41
CA GLY A 84 -11.36 7.31 -4.96
C GLY A 84 -11.76 6.85 -3.56
N HIS A 85 -10.84 6.22 -2.80
CA HIS A 85 -11.15 5.78 -1.44
C HIS A 85 -11.30 6.99 -0.50
N GLU A 86 -12.33 6.95 0.34
CA GLU A 86 -12.58 7.97 1.35
C GLU A 86 -11.42 8.10 2.33
N LEU A 87 -10.93 9.33 2.51
CA LEU A 87 -9.85 9.69 3.41
C LEU A 87 -10.42 10.13 4.75
N GLN A 88 -9.82 9.69 5.85
CA GLN A 88 -10.29 10.08 7.18
C GLN A 88 -9.80 11.48 7.59
N CYS A 89 -8.86 12.05 6.84
CA CYS A 89 -8.22 13.33 7.15
C CYS A 89 -8.32 14.27 5.95
N TYR A 90 -8.79 15.49 6.21
CA TYR A 90 -9.02 16.51 5.17
C TYR A 90 -7.72 17.10 4.57
N SER A 91 -6.56 16.89 5.22
CA SER A 91 -5.28 17.39 4.71
C SER A 91 -4.53 16.38 3.85
N SER A 92 -5.02 15.13 3.75
CA SER A 92 -4.38 14.09 2.94
C SER A 92 -5.04 14.02 1.56
N LYS A 93 -4.24 13.75 0.53
CA LYS A 93 -4.69 13.53 -0.86
C LYS A 93 -4.65 12.06 -1.25
N PHE A 94 -3.82 11.26 -0.57
CA PHE A 94 -3.58 9.85 -0.90
C PHE A 94 -3.83 8.92 0.28
N CYS A 95 -4.31 7.71 0.00
CA CYS A 95 -4.58 6.70 1.02
C CYS A 95 -3.39 5.75 1.29
N SER A 96 -2.38 5.74 0.43
CA SER A 96 -1.23 4.84 0.50
C SER A 96 -0.04 5.37 -0.32
N ILE A 97 1.15 4.83 -0.07
CA ILE A 97 2.38 5.17 -0.82
C ILE A 97 2.20 4.83 -2.31
N GLU A 98 1.63 3.67 -2.64
CA GLU A 98 1.34 3.27 -4.03
C GLU A 98 0.46 4.31 -4.75
N CYS A 99 -0.54 4.89 -4.08
CA CYS A 99 -1.37 5.94 -4.67
C CYS A 99 -0.60 7.24 -4.91
N LYS A 100 0.30 7.65 -4.01
CA LYS A 100 1.11 8.87 -4.21
C LYS A 100 2.10 8.69 -5.37
N VAL A 101 2.77 7.53 -5.44
CA VAL A 101 3.72 7.25 -6.53
C VAL A 101 3.00 7.18 -7.88
N GLN A 102 1.82 6.55 -7.93
CA GLN A 102 1.03 6.48 -9.16
C GLN A 102 0.62 7.87 -9.67
N SER A 103 0.21 8.79 -8.80
CA SER A 103 -0.13 10.15 -9.22
C SER A 103 1.08 10.93 -9.74
N GLU A 104 2.27 10.72 -9.17
CA GLU A 104 3.50 11.38 -9.63
C GLU A 104 3.93 10.86 -11.01
N ILE A 105 3.74 9.56 -11.29
CA ILE A 105 4.04 8.96 -12.60
C ILE A 105 3.10 9.53 -13.69
N GLU A 106 1.81 9.68 -13.39
CA GLU A 106 0.84 10.24 -14.35
C GLU A 106 1.14 11.70 -14.71
N VAL A 107 1.71 12.48 -13.79
CA VAL A 107 2.17 13.86 -14.07
C VAL A 107 3.38 13.85 -15.02
N GLU A 108 4.33 12.94 -14.83
CA GLU A 108 5.48 12.85 -15.74
C GLU A 108 5.10 12.39 -17.15
N GLU A 109 4.02 11.63 -17.33
CA GLU A 109 3.53 11.26 -18.66
C GLU A 109 2.96 12.46 -19.41
N THR A 110 2.35 13.43 -18.71
CA THR A 110 1.87 14.68 -19.34
C THR A 110 3.00 15.64 -19.75
N GLU A 111 4.18 15.53 -19.14
CA GLU A 111 5.36 16.34 -19.50
C GLU A 111 6.27 15.65 -20.53
N LYS A 112 6.14 14.31 -20.70
CA LYS A 112 6.97 13.51 -21.62
C LYS A 112 6.43 13.40 -23.04
N GLU A 113 5.23 13.89 -23.34
CA GLU A 113 4.80 14.01 -24.74
C GLU A 113 5.67 15.01 -25.55
N GLU A 114 6.47 15.85 -24.89
CA GLU A 114 7.38 16.80 -25.56
C GLU A 114 8.84 16.31 -25.68
N VAL A 115 9.28 15.26 -24.97
CA VAL A 115 10.66 14.73 -25.11
C VAL A 115 10.68 13.20 -24.99
N GLY A 116 10.76 12.55 -26.15
CA GLY A 116 10.80 11.10 -26.29
C GLY A 116 11.99 10.43 -25.62
N ILE A 117 11.83 10.03 -24.35
CA ILE A 117 12.74 9.15 -23.64
C ILE A 117 11.98 7.89 -23.24
N SER A 118 12.27 6.80 -23.94
CA SER A 118 11.74 5.46 -23.68
C SER A 118 12.28 4.89 -22.37
N ILE A 119 11.56 5.10 -21.26
CA ILE A 119 11.78 4.31 -20.05
C ILE A 119 10.89 3.07 -20.17
N SER A 120 11.53 1.92 -20.39
CA SER A 120 10.87 0.64 -20.54
C SER A 120 10.34 0.13 -19.20
N THR A 121 9.22 0.65 -18.70
CA THR A 121 8.47 0.14 -17.55
C THR A 121 7.48 -0.96 -17.94
N THR A 122 7.80 -1.74 -18.97
CA THR A 122 7.06 -2.95 -19.33
C THR A 122 7.54 -4.12 -18.47
N ARG A 123 7.27 -4.15 -17.14
CA ARG A 123 7.35 -5.41 -16.35
C ARG A 123 6.77 -5.46 -14.93
N LEU A 124 5.86 -4.58 -14.52
CA LEU A 124 4.96 -4.97 -13.42
C LEU A 124 3.73 -5.64 -14.04
N LEU A 125 3.88 -6.97 -14.21
CA LEU A 125 2.80 -7.86 -14.57
C LEU A 125 1.57 -7.52 -13.74
N ARG A 126 0.47 -7.26 -14.44
CA ARG A 126 -0.89 -7.30 -13.90
C ARG A 126 -1.05 -8.62 -13.15
N VAL A 127 -0.86 -8.60 -11.84
CA VAL A 127 -1.36 -9.67 -10.99
C VAL A 127 -2.85 -9.42 -10.90
N ASP A 128 -3.61 -10.12 -11.74
CA ASP A 128 -5.03 -10.27 -11.56
C ASP A 128 -5.27 -10.83 -10.16
N THR A 129 -5.69 -9.96 -9.24
CA THR A 129 -6.08 -10.35 -7.88
C THR A 129 -7.43 -11.10 -7.85
N ASN A 130 -7.95 -11.47 -9.02
CA ASN A 130 -9.23 -12.15 -9.23
C ASN A 130 -9.10 -13.67 -9.44
N SER A 131 -8.21 -14.34 -8.70
CA SER A 131 -8.24 -15.81 -8.58
C SER A 131 -8.34 -16.27 -7.13
N PHE A 132 -9.31 -15.76 -6.39
CA PHE A 132 -9.92 -16.60 -5.37
C PHE A 132 -10.93 -17.51 -6.07
N ARG A 133 -10.49 -18.73 -6.40
CA ARG A 133 -11.42 -19.84 -6.71
C ARG A 133 -12.45 -19.89 -5.59
N LYS A 134 -13.66 -19.40 -5.83
CA LYS A 134 -14.81 -19.61 -4.96
C LYS A 134 -15.13 -21.10 -5.03
N ARG A 135 -14.47 -21.93 -4.21
CA ARG A 135 -14.98 -23.28 -3.94
C ARG A 135 -16.31 -23.09 -3.25
N MET A 136 -17.41 -23.48 -3.90
CA MET A 136 -18.72 -23.57 -3.27
C MET A 136 -18.58 -24.38 -1.98
N ARG A 137 -18.99 -23.81 -0.86
CA ARG A 137 -19.12 -24.56 0.39
C ARG A 137 -20.17 -25.64 0.13
N LYS A 138 -19.78 -26.92 0.31
CA LYS A 138 -20.71 -28.05 0.24
C LYS A 138 -21.64 -27.98 1.46
N GLY A 139 -22.82 -27.40 1.27
CA GLY A 139 -23.95 -27.49 2.20
C GLY A 139 -23.93 -26.58 3.42
N THR A 140 -25.10 -26.50 4.06
CA THR A 140 -25.34 -25.83 5.34
C THR A 140 -24.75 -26.70 6.47
N PRO A 141 -23.91 -26.16 7.36
CA PRO A 141 -23.33 -26.96 8.44
C PRO A 141 -24.42 -27.39 9.43
N LEU A 142 -24.64 -28.70 9.55
CA LEU A 142 -25.46 -29.28 10.61
C LEU A 142 -24.61 -29.44 11.87
N ARG A 143 -25.17 -29.13 13.04
CA ARG A 143 -24.51 -29.40 14.33
C ARG A 143 -24.43 -30.92 14.55
N SER A 144 -23.32 -31.38 15.13
CA SER A 144 -23.20 -32.77 15.58
C SER A 144 -24.25 -33.08 16.65
N PRO A 145 -24.86 -34.28 16.64
CA PRO A 145 -25.77 -34.69 17.71
C PRO A 145 -25.03 -34.71 19.04
N PHE A 146 -25.69 -34.24 20.10
CA PHE A 146 -25.22 -34.39 21.47
C PHE A 146 -25.49 -35.84 21.89
N PHE A 147 -24.44 -36.66 21.96
CA PHE A 147 -24.40 -37.84 22.81
C PHE A 147 -23.56 -37.52 24.03
#